data_AF-A0A1P8NL50-F1
#
_entry.id   AF-A0A1P8NL50-F1
#
_cell.length_a   1.000
_cell.length_b   1.000
_cell.length_c   1.000
_cell.angle_alpha   90.00
_cell.angle_beta   90.00
_cell.angle_gamma   90.00
#
_symmetry.space_group_name_H-M   'P 1'
#
loop_
_entity.id
_entity.type
_entity.pdbx_description
1 polymer ?
#
loop_
_entity_poly.entity_id
_entity_poly.type
_entity_poly.pdbx_seq_one_letter_code
_entity_poly.pdbx_strand_id
1 'polypeptide(L)'
;MVNVLYAESESQTLATEVLGVPVSVRAVPVSYHWDLGDGNTITTTNAGEPYPSETVSGTYRYEGWYDVTLTTTFSGQFSVAGGPWQDIDGTIEVASDSIPIYSKSLESRLVDGDVPVDEQGDPWVPERTAETQGPQDPEATHREI
;
A
#
# COMPACT_ATOMS: atom_id res chain seq x y z
N MET A 1 -5.90 10.90 11.89
CA MET A 1 -6.25 11.10 10.47
C MET A 1 -6.44 9.73 9.84
N VAL A 2 -7.44 9.58 8.97
CA VAL A 2 -7.67 8.33 8.22
C VAL A 2 -6.94 8.43 6.89
N ASN A 3 -6.12 7.43 6.58
CA ASN A 3 -5.46 7.30 5.28
C ASN A 3 -6.20 6.25 4.47
N VAL A 4 -6.71 6.62 3.30
CA VAL A 4 -7.35 5.68 2.36
C VAL A 4 -6.27 5.02 1.52
N LEU A 5 -6.31 3.71 1.44
CA LEU A 5 -5.36 2.88 0.69
C LEU A 5 -6.10 2.29 -0.50
N TYR A 6 -5.52 2.44 -1.69
CA TYR A 6 -6.04 1.78 -2.88
C TYR A 6 -4.92 1.50 -3.88
N ALA A 7 -5.13 0.50 -4.72
CA ALA A 7 -4.26 0.18 -5.83
C ALA A 7 -5.07 0.01 -7.11
N GLU A 8 -4.45 0.31 -8.25
CA GLU A 8 -4.98 -0.09 -9.54
C GLU A 8 -4.83 -1.61 -9.68
N SER A 9 -5.95 -2.29 -9.90
CA SER A 9 -5.98 -3.74 -10.00
C SER A 9 -6.57 -4.18 -11.33
N GLU A 10 -5.71 -4.75 -12.15
CA GLU A 10 -6.07 -5.33 -13.43
C GLU A 10 -5.27 -6.61 -13.67
N SER A 11 -5.89 -7.57 -14.36
CA SER A 11 -5.17 -8.78 -14.74
C SER A 11 -4.17 -8.47 -15.86
N GLN A 12 -2.91 -8.85 -15.66
CA GLN A 12 -1.83 -8.62 -16.62
C GLN A 12 -1.67 -9.83 -17.53
N THR A 13 -1.53 -9.61 -18.84
CA THR A 13 -1.32 -10.69 -19.82
C THR A 13 0.00 -10.52 -20.54
N LEU A 14 0.82 -11.58 -20.57
CA LEU A 14 2.10 -11.66 -21.25
C LEU A 14 2.03 -12.73 -22.34
N ALA A 15 2.39 -12.38 -23.56
CA ALA A 15 2.63 -13.34 -24.63
C ALA A 15 4.11 -13.70 -24.69
N THR A 16 4.43 -14.99 -24.77
CA THR A 16 5.80 -15.52 -24.85
C THR A 16 5.85 -16.76 -25.74
N GLU A 17 7.06 -17.27 -25.98
CA GLU A 17 7.28 -18.54 -26.68
C GLU A 17 8.08 -19.49 -25.80
N VAL A 18 7.64 -20.74 -25.71
CA VAL A 18 8.33 -21.81 -24.99
C VAL A 18 8.62 -22.92 -25.98
N LEU A 19 9.91 -23.18 -26.23
CA LEU A 19 10.36 -24.19 -27.21
C LEU A 19 9.75 -24.00 -28.62
N GLY A 20 9.54 -22.74 -29.03
CA GLY A 20 8.92 -22.39 -30.32
C GLY A 20 7.39 -22.52 -30.36
N VAL A 21 6.75 -22.78 -29.23
CA VAL A 21 5.29 -22.82 -29.10
C VAL A 21 4.82 -21.51 -28.45
N PRO A 22 3.86 -20.78 -29.06
CA PRO A 22 3.32 -19.57 -28.46
C PRO A 22 2.51 -19.91 -27.19
N VAL A 23 2.79 -19.18 -26.12
CA VAL A 23 2.13 -19.31 -24.81
C VAL A 23 1.71 -17.92 -24.33
N SER A 24 0.45 -17.79 -23.93
CA SER A 24 -0.04 -16.62 -23.21
C SER A 24 -0.11 -16.94 -21.72
N VAL A 25 0.38 -16.05 -20.88
CA VAL A 25 0.30 -16.13 -19.42
C VAL A 25 -0.51 -14.94 -18.92
N ARG A 26 -1.45 -15.17 -18.01
CA ARG A 26 -2.25 -14.13 -17.36
C ARG A 26 -2.08 -14.22 -15.86
N ALA A 27 -1.68 -13.11 -15.23
CA ALA A 27 -1.63 -12.96 -13.79
C ALA A 27 -2.89 -12.23 -13.31
N VAL A 28 -3.58 -12.80 -12.33
CA VAL A 28 -4.81 -12.26 -11.73
C VAL A 28 -4.54 -11.98 -10.25
N PRO A 29 -4.68 -10.73 -9.79
CA PRO A 29 -4.48 -10.43 -8.38
C PRO A 29 -5.61 -11.03 -7.55
N VAL A 30 -5.27 -11.67 -6.43
CA VAL A 30 -6.20 -12.39 -5.56
C VAL A 30 -6.14 -11.95 -4.10
N SER A 31 -5.06 -11.30 -3.68
CA SER A 31 -4.93 -10.73 -2.34
C SER A 31 -3.97 -9.54 -2.32
N TYR A 32 -4.22 -8.59 -1.42
CA TYR A 32 -3.44 -7.37 -1.23
C TYR A 32 -3.06 -7.29 0.25
N HIS A 33 -1.76 -7.28 0.53
CA HIS A 33 -1.21 -7.14 1.86
C HIS A 33 -0.51 -5.79 2.01
N TRP A 34 -1.12 -4.90 2.77
CA TRP A 34 -0.61 -3.57 3.07
C TRP A 34 0.20 -3.61 4.35
N ASP A 35 1.44 -3.13 4.29
CA ASP A 35 2.27 -2.78 5.43
C ASP A 35 2.29 -1.25 5.55
N LEU A 36 1.92 -0.72 6.72
CA LEU A 36 1.87 0.73 6.95
C LEU A 36 3.21 1.31 7.42
N GLY A 37 4.23 0.49 7.65
CA GLY A 37 5.56 0.92 8.06
C GLY A 37 5.71 1.22 9.56
N ASP A 38 4.61 1.21 10.32
CA ASP A 38 4.58 1.31 11.79
C ASP A 38 4.34 -0.04 12.48
N GLY A 39 4.31 -1.13 11.71
CA GLY A 39 4.02 -2.49 12.16
C GLY A 39 2.55 -2.90 12.00
N ASN A 40 1.63 -1.96 11.75
CA ASN A 40 0.27 -2.31 11.38
C ASN A 40 0.21 -2.87 9.96
N THR A 41 -0.59 -3.93 9.77
CA THR A 41 -0.84 -4.52 8.45
C THR A 41 -2.32 -4.73 8.17
N ILE A 42 -2.67 -4.75 6.89
CA ILE A 42 -4.04 -4.96 6.40
C ILE A 42 -4.00 -5.89 5.20
N THR A 43 -4.65 -7.05 5.28
CA THR A 43 -4.82 -7.98 4.17
C THR A 43 -6.26 -7.90 3.66
N THR A 44 -6.42 -7.79 2.34
CA THR A 44 -7.73 -7.66 1.69
C THR A 44 -7.83 -8.54 0.44
N THR A 45 -9.04 -8.79 -0.02
CA THR A 45 -9.31 -9.45 -1.31
C THR A 45 -9.69 -8.47 -2.43
N ASN A 46 -9.94 -7.21 -2.10
CA ASN A 46 -10.18 -6.12 -3.05
C ASN A 46 -9.09 -5.06 -2.94
N ALA A 47 -8.82 -4.33 -4.01
CA ALA A 47 -7.71 -3.37 -4.08
C ALA A 47 -7.99 -2.04 -3.36
N GLY A 48 -9.07 -1.93 -2.59
CA GLY A 48 -9.57 -0.64 -2.09
C GLY A 48 -10.17 0.23 -3.20
N GLU A 49 -10.50 1.46 -2.84
CA GLU A 49 -11.10 2.45 -3.74
C GLU A 49 -10.60 3.84 -3.37
N PRO A 50 -10.55 4.79 -4.32
CA PRO A 50 -10.16 6.16 -4.01
C PRO A 50 -11.16 6.82 -3.05
N TYR A 51 -10.66 7.80 -2.29
CA TYR A 51 -11.49 8.66 -1.44
C TYR A 51 -12.69 9.22 -2.26
N PRO A 52 -13.93 9.22 -1.72
CA PRO A 52 -14.30 9.11 -0.32
C PRO A 52 -14.56 7.70 0.21
N SER A 53 -14.27 6.64 -0.55
CA SER A 53 -14.39 5.27 -0.03
C SER A 53 -13.30 5.03 1.02
N GLU A 54 -13.69 4.56 2.21
CA GLU A 54 -12.76 4.21 3.30
C GLU A 54 -12.66 2.69 3.50
N THR A 55 -13.00 1.91 2.46
CA THR A 55 -13.05 0.44 2.48
C THR A 55 -11.74 -0.18 2.98
N VAL A 56 -10.60 0.37 2.54
CA VAL A 56 -9.28 0.03 3.07
C VAL A 56 -8.67 1.31 3.61
N SER A 57 -8.48 1.35 4.93
CA SER A 57 -7.98 2.54 5.60
C SER A 57 -7.06 2.22 6.77
N GLY A 58 -6.05 3.06 6.95
CA GLY A 58 -5.05 2.99 8.01
C GLY A 58 -4.99 4.28 8.82
N THR A 59 -4.54 4.16 10.06
CA THR A 59 -4.34 5.29 10.97
C THR A 59 -3.02 5.14 11.70
N TYR A 60 -2.29 6.23 11.90
CA TYR A 60 -1.06 6.25 12.69
C TYR A 60 -1.31 6.82 14.07
N ARG A 61 -0.70 6.20 15.07
CA ARG A 61 -0.78 6.64 16.47
C ARG A 61 0.26 7.71 16.80
N TYR A 62 1.45 7.60 16.22
CA TYR A 62 2.57 8.48 16.48
C TYR A 62 2.90 9.32 15.27
N GLU A 63 3.47 10.49 15.52
CA GLU A 63 4.02 11.35 14.47
C GLU A 63 5.31 10.78 13.91
N GLY A 64 5.56 11.07 12.64
CA GLY A 64 6.78 10.67 11.95
C GLY A 64 6.54 10.21 10.52
N TRP A 65 7.65 9.95 9.84
CA TRP A 65 7.67 9.33 8.52
C TRP A 65 7.46 7.82 8.62
N TYR A 66 6.65 7.28 7.72
CA TYR A 66 6.43 5.85 7.53
C TYR A 66 6.45 5.51 6.05
N ASP A 67 6.82 4.28 5.71
CA ASP A 67 6.83 3.76 4.34
C ASP A 67 5.70 2.75 4.17
N VAL A 68 4.69 3.11 3.40
CA VAL A 68 3.60 2.18 3.08
C VAL A 68 4.02 1.31 1.91
N THR A 69 3.92 -0.01 2.06
CA THR A 69 4.25 -0.99 1.02
C THR A 69 3.04 -1.90 0.77
N LEU A 70 2.78 -2.22 -0.49
CA LEU A 70 1.78 -3.20 -0.87
C LEU A 70 2.46 -4.46 -1.42
N THR A 71 2.14 -5.63 -0.88
CA THR A 71 2.44 -6.92 -1.49
C THR A 71 1.18 -7.51 -2.10
N THR A 72 1.15 -7.68 -3.42
CA THR A 72 0.01 -8.28 -4.12
C THR A 72 0.30 -9.74 -4.44
N THR A 73 -0.59 -10.64 -4.05
CA THR A 73 -0.56 -12.05 -4.41
C THR A 73 -1.35 -12.26 -5.71
N PHE A 74 -0.73 -12.92 -6.69
CA PHE A 74 -1.35 -13.25 -7.97
C PHE A 74 -1.51 -14.77 -8.13
N SER A 75 -2.65 -15.18 -8.69
CA SER A 75 -2.80 -16.48 -9.33
C SER A 75 -2.48 -16.37 -10.82
N GLY A 76 -1.95 -17.45 -11.39
CA GLY A 76 -1.55 -17.49 -12.79
C GLY A 76 -2.46 -18.40 -13.61
N GLN A 77 -2.69 -18.04 -14.88
CA GLN A 77 -3.26 -18.92 -15.88
C GLN A 77 -2.39 -18.91 -17.13
N PHE A 78 -2.35 -20.00 -17.89
CA PHE A 78 -1.66 -20.06 -19.17
C PHE A 78 -2.54 -20.67 -20.27
N SER A 79 -2.27 -20.28 -21.51
CA SER A 79 -2.90 -20.83 -22.72
C SER A 79 -1.82 -21.13 -23.75
N VAL A 80 -1.84 -22.35 -24.30
CA VAL A 80 -0.87 -22.83 -25.28
C VAL A 80 -1.50 -22.79 -26.66
N ALA A 81 -0.85 -22.12 -27.62
CA ALA A 81 -1.27 -22.03 -29.02
C ALA A 81 -2.74 -21.58 -29.21
N GLY A 82 -3.25 -20.71 -28.33
CA GLY A 82 -4.64 -20.24 -28.37
C GLY A 82 -5.67 -21.25 -27.86
N GLY A 83 -5.23 -22.30 -27.16
CA GLY A 83 -6.09 -23.26 -26.47
C GLY A 83 -6.81 -22.69 -25.24
N PRO A 84 -7.56 -23.52 -24.50
CA PRO A 84 -8.22 -23.09 -23.27
C PRO A 84 -7.20 -22.62 -22.23
N TRP A 85 -7.62 -21.68 -21.38
CA TRP A 85 -6.84 -21.27 -20.21
C TRP A 85 -6.78 -22.41 -19.18
N GLN A 86 -5.59 -22.61 -18.63
CA GLN A 86 -5.29 -23.60 -17.60
C GLN A 86 -4.68 -22.88 -16.40
N ASP A 87 -5.06 -23.27 -15.20
CA ASP A 87 -4.50 -22.68 -13.98
C ASP A 87 -3.04 -23.10 -13.79
N ILE A 88 -2.24 -22.18 -13.24
CA ILE A 88 -0.89 -22.44 -12.76
C ILE A 88 -1.00 -22.75 -11.28
N ASP A 89 -0.51 -23.92 -10.86
CA ASP A 89 -0.46 -24.28 -9.44
C ASP A 89 0.46 -23.31 -8.68
N GLY A 90 -0.09 -22.72 -7.62
CA GLY A 90 0.62 -21.79 -6.74
C GLY A 90 0.29 -20.32 -7.01
N THR A 91 1.02 -19.45 -6.31
CA THR A 91 0.87 -18.00 -6.39
C THR A 91 2.22 -17.33 -6.49
N ILE A 92 2.21 -16.07 -6.95
CA ILE A 92 3.39 -15.22 -6.99
C ILE A 92 3.08 -13.95 -6.19
N GLU A 93 4.02 -13.50 -5.39
CA GLU A 93 3.91 -12.26 -4.63
C GLU A 93 4.79 -11.18 -5.28
N VAL A 94 4.23 -9.99 -5.41
CA VAL A 94 4.93 -8.81 -5.95
C VAL A 94 4.77 -7.66 -4.97
N ALA A 95 5.88 -7.19 -4.43
CA ALA A 95 5.92 -5.98 -3.61
C ALA A 95 5.99 -4.73 -4.51
N SER A 96 5.25 -3.69 -4.14
CA SER A 96 5.35 -2.37 -4.73
C SER A 96 6.59 -1.64 -4.25
N ASP A 97 6.96 -0.56 -4.94
CA ASP A 97 7.78 0.47 -4.31
C ASP A 97 7.05 1.07 -3.11
N SER A 98 7.80 1.48 -2.09
CA SER A 98 7.23 2.11 -0.90
C SER A 98 6.80 3.55 -1.17
N ILE A 99 5.64 3.94 -0.63
CA ILE A 99 5.17 5.33 -0.67
C ILE A 99 5.38 5.94 0.73
N PRO A 100 6.20 7.01 0.86
CA PRO A 100 6.41 7.66 2.13
C PRO A 100 5.20 8.53 2.52
N ILE A 101 4.81 8.47 3.78
CA ILE A 101 3.81 9.34 4.38
C ILE A 101 4.32 9.95 5.67
N TYR A 102 3.98 11.21 5.93
CA TYR A 102 4.24 11.86 7.20
C TYR A 102 2.96 11.96 8.01
N SER A 103 2.94 11.33 9.18
CA SER A 103 1.87 11.48 10.16
C SER A 103 2.15 12.71 11.02
N LYS A 104 1.27 13.71 10.98
CA LYS A 104 1.31 14.88 11.87
C LYS A 104 0.11 14.88 12.81
N SER A 105 0.36 15.19 14.08
CA SER A 105 -0.63 15.42 15.10
C SER A 105 -0.76 16.92 15.34
N LEU A 106 -1.98 17.40 15.49
CA LEU A 106 -2.24 18.83 15.66
C LEU A 106 -3.10 19.03 16.89
N GLU A 107 -2.57 19.76 17.86
CA GLU A 107 -3.31 20.19 19.03
C GLU A 107 -3.85 21.60 18.80
N SER A 108 -5.17 21.77 18.88
CA SER A 108 -5.76 23.11 18.85
C SER A 108 -5.51 23.81 20.18
N ARG A 109 -4.92 25.00 20.12
CA ARG A 109 -4.77 25.90 21.27
C ARG A 109 -5.31 27.27 20.88
N LEU A 110 -5.97 27.94 21.82
CA LEU A 110 -6.39 29.31 21.62
C LEU A 110 -5.14 30.20 21.64
N VAL A 111 -4.78 30.71 20.46
CA VAL A 111 -3.67 31.64 20.27
C VAL A 111 -4.21 32.99 19.83
N ASP A 112 -3.42 34.04 20.02
CA ASP A 112 -3.67 35.29 19.33
C ASP A 112 -3.48 35.05 17.82
N GLY A 113 -4.48 35.39 17.02
CA GLY A 113 -4.52 35.06 15.59
C GLY A 113 -3.47 35.78 14.74
N ASP A 114 -2.84 36.81 15.31
CA ASP A 114 -1.77 37.58 14.68
C ASP A 114 -0.37 36.92 14.83
N VAL A 115 -0.24 35.84 15.61
CA VAL A 115 1.02 35.10 15.73
C VAL A 115 1.16 34.12 14.55
N PRO A 116 2.17 34.26 13.68
CA PRO A 116 2.41 33.32 12.59
C PRO A 116 2.75 31.92 13.13
N VAL A 117 2.40 30.88 12.37
CA VAL A 117 2.88 29.52 12.63
C VAL A 117 4.39 29.49 12.44
N ASP A 118 5.11 28.95 13.43
CA ASP A 118 6.56 28.79 13.35
C ASP A 118 6.92 27.55 12.50
N GLU A 119 6.83 27.70 11.18
CA GLU A 119 7.20 26.63 10.25
C GLU A 119 8.71 26.37 10.21
N GLN A 120 9.53 27.28 10.74
CA GLN A 120 10.98 27.09 10.81
C GLN A 120 11.38 26.19 11.99
N GLY A 121 10.68 26.30 13.13
CA GLY A 121 10.87 25.44 14.31
C GLY A 121 10.03 24.16 14.30
N ASP A 122 8.82 24.21 13.73
CA ASP A 122 7.88 23.07 13.61
C ASP A 122 7.24 23.04 12.21
N PRO A 123 7.95 22.49 11.22
CA PRO A 123 7.41 22.39 9.86
C PRO A 123 6.20 21.45 9.81
N TRP A 124 5.13 21.89 9.13
CA TRP A 124 4.47 21.12 8.05
C TRP A 124 4.78 19.62 8.00
N VAL A 125 5.80 19.37 7.21
CA VAL A 125 6.32 18.07 6.88
C VAL A 125 7.82 18.23 7.05
N PRO A 126 8.43 17.68 8.10
CA PRO A 126 9.85 17.82 8.34
C PRO A 126 10.63 17.03 7.29
N GLU A 127 11.89 17.42 7.08
CA GLU A 127 12.79 16.64 6.22
C GLU A 127 12.89 15.20 6.73
N ARG A 128 12.95 14.25 5.79
CA ARG A 128 13.03 12.83 6.12
C ARG A 128 14.45 12.47 6.55
N THR A 129 14.60 12.20 7.85
CA THR A 129 15.86 11.87 8.51
C THR A 129 15.62 10.73 9.51
N ALA A 130 16.68 10.22 10.15
CA ALA A 130 16.53 9.21 11.19
C ALA A 130 15.76 9.72 12.42
N GLU A 131 15.80 11.03 12.70
CA GLU A 131 15.13 11.64 13.86
C GLU A 131 13.63 11.88 13.60
N THR A 132 13.24 11.98 12.33
CA THR A 132 11.85 12.23 11.91
C THR A 132 11.14 10.96 11.46
N GLN A 133 11.82 9.81 11.51
CA GLN A 133 11.21 8.50 11.30
C GLN A 133 10.25 8.18 12.45
N GLY A 134 9.03 7.73 12.11
CA GLY A 134 8.05 7.35 13.11
C GLY A 134 8.40 6.05 13.84
N PRO A 135 8.04 5.92 15.12
CA PRO A 135 8.26 4.68 15.88
C PRO A 135 7.29 3.58 15.44
N GLN A 136 7.65 2.32 15.72
CA GLN A 136 6.69 1.21 15.60
C GLN A 136 5.57 1.36 16.64
N ASP A 137 4.35 0.97 16.28
CA ASP A 137 3.22 0.90 17.20
C ASP A 137 3.37 -0.36 18.09
N PRO A 138 3.54 -0.23 19.41
CA PRO A 138 3.59 -1.39 20.30
C PRO A 138 2.27 -2.16 20.36
N GLU A 139 1.17 -1.55 19.92
CA GLU A 139 -0.15 -2.16 19.80
C GLU A 139 -0.52 -2.38 18.32
N ALA A 140 0.47 -2.57 17.45
CA ALA A 140 0.27 -2.87 16.04
C ALA A 140 -0.73 -4.02 15.82
N THR A 141 -1.62 -3.82 14.87
CA THR A 141 -2.70 -4.75 14.51
C THR A 141 -2.50 -5.32 13.12
N HIS A 142 -2.98 -6.56 12.93
CA HIS A 142 -2.95 -7.26 11.66
C HIS A 142 -4.41 -7.54 11.30
N ARG A 143 -4.95 -6.80 10.34
CA ARG A 143 -6.37 -6.86 9.98
C ARG A 143 -6.56 -7.66 8.71
N GLU A 144 -7.62 -8.46 8.68
CA GLU A 144 -8.13 -9.09 7.45
C GLU A 144 -9.55 -8.55 7.21
N ILE A 145 -9.80 -8.00 6.02
CA ILE A 145 -11.07 -7.35 5.65
C ILE A 145 -11.60 -7.82 4.28
#